data_AF-A0A4U1CF63-F1
#
_entry.id   AF-A0A4U1CF63-F1
#
_cell.length_a   1.000
_cell.length_b   1.000
_cell.length_c   1.000
_cell.angle_alpha   90.00
_cell.angle_beta   90.00
_cell.angle_gamma   90.00
#
_symmetry.space_group_name_H-M   'P 1'
#
loop_
_entity.id
_entity.type
_entity.pdbx_description
1 polymer ?
#
loop_
_entity_poly.entity_id
_entity_poly.type
_entity_poly.pdbx_seq_one_letter_code
_entity_poly.pdbx_strand_id
1 'polypeptide(L)'
;MKNILFLIGILFLLSCKKREDTPKAEPTSITPAPTATSNFTSDQKYNLNVVYFVPSDLDTIANYEKRVSELLLMGQKFYHDEMTRNGYPGKTFGLLTNNKNRVKIITIRGTKLKSQYPREGGSAAIVAEINAYFAANPSDQNGQHTLILLPPYGYNADGSPIDGPFYGIGKWCYAMDYEGLELKYIGTSKFTKWYGGMMHELGHGLNLPHNCAKVSETPSLGTALMGAGNYTLSVSKTFLTATDCAILNSNEIFNKDTKTYYGSVTASIKTINASYDATKSAIVISGEFISSATVKNIIYYNDPNVNSEGMGANKDYNAVSYESKPVGTNGFSTSFLLSDLQYKGNTPYELRIGLVNENGTVSTFSYLYKFENDIPVLDFSTRTEINKQGWSISEVSSEETSGEGTINGKASKLIDNDLSTYWHSRWSGTAATYPHQITIDMGNVKLVEGISLSQRNTLSRSVKSFEYLTSSNGIDFVSAGNFELANSTSIQYFKLPNKQSLRYIKIIAKSAYDGSNFAALAEIGAF
;
A
#
# COMPACT_ATOMS: atom_id res chain seq x y z
N MET A 1 -79.16 19.92 2.34
CA MET A 1 -79.40 20.19 0.91
C MET A 1 -78.91 18.96 0.13
N LYS A 2 -79.77 17.95 -0.01
CA LYS A 2 -80.45 17.51 -1.24
C LYS A 2 -79.50 17.19 -2.42
N ASN A 3 -79.36 15.88 -2.61
CA ASN A 3 -78.90 15.09 -3.76
C ASN A 3 -79.09 15.73 -5.14
N ILE A 4 -78.23 15.36 -6.11
CA ILE A 4 -78.66 14.72 -7.36
C ILE A 4 -77.48 13.94 -7.97
N LEU A 5 -77.78 12.66 -8.20
CA LEU A 5 -77.06 11.64 -8.93
C LEU A 5 -77.48 11.77 -10.41
N PHE A 6 -76.58 11.68 -11.38
CA PHE A 6 -76.98 11.33 -12.75
C PHE A 6 -75.93 10.44 -13.42
N LEU A 7 -76.46 9.40 -14.06
CA LEU A 7 -75.82 8.24 -14.62
C LEU A 7 -76.08 8.24 -16.15
N ILE A 8 -75.19 7.57 -16.89
CA ILE A 8 -75.35 6.99 -18.24
C ILE A 8 -75.10 7.90 -19.46
N GLY A 9 -74.21 7.41 -20.34
CA GLY A 9 -74.11 7.82 -21.73
C GLY A 9 -72.95 7.16 -22.49
N ILE A 10 -72.92 5.83 -22.58
CA ILE A 10 -72.02 5.09 -23.48
C ILE A 10 -72.57 5.21 -24.91
N LEU A 11 -71.74 5.68 -25.87
CA LEU A 11 -71.95 5.43 -27.29
C LEU A 11 -70.75 4.69 -27.88
N PHE A 12 -71.01 3.44 -28.27
CA PHE A 12 -70.19 2.63 -29.16
C PHE A 12 -70.40 3.09 -30.60
N LEU A 13 -69.33 3.26 -31.38
CA LEU A 13 -69.36 3.12 -32.83
C LEU A 13 -68.42 2.00 -33.24
N LEU A 14 -69.04 0.94 -33.75
CA LEU A 14 -68.45 -0.23 -34.38
C LEU A 14 -67.99 0.12 -35.80
N SER A 15 -66.79 -0.33 -36.18
CA SER A 15 -66.44 -0.58 -37.59
C SER A 15 -65.92 -2.02 -37.71
N CYS A 16 -66.71 -2.86 -38.38
CA CYS A 16 -66.34 -4.17 -38.94
C CYS A 16 -65.58 -3.95 -40.26
N LYS A 17 -64.72 -4.82 -40.83
CA LYS A 17 -64.12 -6.12 -40.55
C LYS A 17 -63.11 -6.33 -41.70
N LYS A 18 -61.96 -6.95 -41.46
CA LYS A 18 -61.56 -8.15 -42.22
C LYS A 18 -60.49 -8.93 -41.47
N ARG A 19 -60.71 -10.24 -41.44
CA ARG A 19 -59.95 -11.29 -40.75
C ARG A 19 -59.17 -12.03 -41.83
N GLU A 20 -57.89 -12.27 -41.60
CA GLU A 20 -57.14 -13.35 -42.24
C GLU A 20 -56.54 -14.21 -41.13
N ASP A 21 -56.67 -15.53 -41.30
CA ASP A 21 -56.34 -16.55 -40.33
C ASP A 21 -54.83 -16.90 -40.34
N THR A 22 -54.24 -16.89 -39.13
CA THR A 22 -53.11 -17.68 -38.55
C THR A 22 -51.96 -18.23 -39.42
N PRO A 23 -50.72 -18.17 -38.89
CA PRO A 23 -50.20 -19.35 -38.18
C PRO A 23 -49.61 -19.07 -36.78
N LYS A 24 -49.75 -20.08 -35.92
CA LYS A 24 -49.23 -20.19 -34.56
C LYS A 24 -47.69 -20.28 -34.60
N ALA A 25 -46.99 -19.34 -33.97
CA ALA A 25 -45.53 -19.36 -33.85
C ALA A 25 -45.10 -20.13 -32.59
N GLU A 26 -44.20 -21.10 -32.77
CA GLU A 26 -43.40 -21.74 -31.72
C GLU A 26 -42.38 -20.74 -31.12
N PRO A 27 -41.90 -20.95 -29.88
CA PRO A 27 -41.00 -20.02 -29.22
C PRO A 27 -39.60 -20.07 -29.84
N THR A 28 -39.26 -19.08 -30.65
CA THR A 28 -37.89 -18.85 -31.12
C THR A 28 -37.05 -18.26 -29.99
N SER A 29 -36.03 -19.00 -29.56
CA SER A 29 -34.93 -18.49 -28.75
C SER A 29 -34.27 -17.32 -29.47
N ILE A 30 -34.48 -16.10 -28.97
CA ILE A 30 -33.79 -14.92 -29.47
C ILE A 30 -32.44 -14.90 -28.78
N THR A 31 -31.44 -15.54 -29.39
CA THR A 31 -30.05 -15.23 -29.06
C THR A 31 -29.83 -13.78 -29.46
N PRO A 32 -29.43 -12.87 -28.55
CA PRO A 32 -29.12 -11.51 -28.92
C PRO A 32 -28.02 -11.52 -29.99
N ALA A 33 -28.27 -10.84 -31.10
CA ALA A 33 -27.24 -10.60 -32.11
C ALA A 33 -26.02 -9.91 -31.45
N PRO A 34 -24.79 -10.27 -31.82
CA PRO A 34 -23.60 -9.57 -31.35
C PRO A 34 -23.75 -8.10 -31.75
N THR A 35 -23.86 -7.22 -30.76
CA THR A 35 -23.96 -5.79 -30.99
C THR A 35 -22.65 -5.34 -31.64
N ALA A 36 -22.77 -4.63 -32.76
CA ALA A 36 -21.64 -4.14 -33.56
C ALA A 36 -20.54 -3.55 -32.66
N THR A 37 -19.31 -4.04 -32.85
CA THR A 37 -18.10 -3.57 -32.20
C THR A 37 -17.94 -2.07 -32.42
N SER A 38 -18.28 -1.25 -31.43
CA SER A 38 -17.81 0.13 -31.41
C SER A 38 -16.28 0.07 -31.28
N ASN A 39 -15.55 0.56 -32.27
CA ASN A 39 -14.09 0.60 -32.26
C ASN A 39 -13.61 1.43 -31.05
N PHE A 40 -13.28 0.77 -29.95
CA PHE A 40 -12.63 1.40 -28.80
C PHE A 40 -11.13 1.44 -29.04
N THR A 41 -10.52 2.60 -28.88
CA THR A 41 -9.09 2.83 -29.10
C THR A 41 -8.48 3.59 -27.93
N SER A 42 -7.15 3.50 -27.82
CA SER A 42 -6.33 4.28 -26.90
C SER A 42 -5.00 4.57 -27.58
N ASP A 43 -4.38 5.69 -27.21
CA ASP A 43 -3.01 6.01 -27.59
C ASP A 43 -1.96 5.37 -26.65
N GLN A 44 -2.42 4.64 -25.64
CA GLN A 44 -1.59 3.88 -24.70
C GLN A 44 -1.63 2.39 -24.99
N LYS A 45 -0.50 1.71 -24.79
CA LYS A 45 -0.38 0.25 -24.93
C LYS A 45 -1.21 -0.50 -23.90
N TYR A 46 -1.17 -0.03 -22.67
CA TYR A 46 -1.89 -0.58 -21.52
C TYR A 46 -2.90 0.46 -21.01
N ASN A 47 -4.05 -0.01 -20.59
CA ASN A 47 -5.20 0.79 -20.17
C ASN A 47 -5.84 0.15 -18.93
N LEU A 48 -6.59 0.94 -18.17
CA LEU A 48 -7.40 0.44 -17.08
C LEU A 48 -8.49 -0.47 -17.63
N ASN A 49 -8.54 -1.72 -17.15
CA ASN A 49 -9.69 -2.58 -17.41
C ASN A 49 -10.87 -2.07 -16.57
N VAL A 50 -11.97 -1.70 -17.21
CA VAL A 50 -13.18 -1.25 -16.50
C VAL A 50 -14.21 -2.35 -16.58
N VAL A 51 -14.50 -2.99 -15.45
CA VAL A 51 -15.45 -4.08 -15.33
C VAL A 51 -16.69 -3.59 -14.58
N TYR A 52 -17.87 -3.85 -15.13
CA TYR A 52 -19.12 -3.72 -14.40
C TYR A 52 -19.60 -5.11 -14.00
N PHE A 53 -19.39 -5.47 -12.72
CA PHE A 53 -19.67 -6.81 -12.20
C PHE A 53 -21.04 -6.84 -11.52
N VAL A 54 -21.91 -7.74 -11.97
CA VAL A 54 -23.31 -7.81 -11.55
C VAL A 54 -23.58 -9.16 -10.89
N PRO A 55 -23.76 -9.24 -9.56
CA PRO A 55 -24.22 -10.47 -8.90
C PRO A 55 -25.51 -11.03 -9.53
N SER A 56 -25.73 -12.36 -9.43
CA SER A 56 -26.79 -13.05 -10.17
C SER A 56 -28.21 -12.63 -9.77
N ASP A 57 -28.38 -12.03 -8.58
CA ASP A 57 -29.63 -11.50 -8.04
C ASP A 57 -29.74 -9.97 -8.11
N LEU A 58 -28.85 -9.32 -8.86
CA LEU A 58 -28.88 -7.88 -9.14
C LEU A 58 -28.95 -7.63 -10.65
N ASP A 59 -29.19 -6.38 -11.02
CA ASP A 59 -29.12 -5.93 -12.41
C ASP A 59 -28.26 -4.67 -12.55
N THR A 60 -27.92 -4.34 -13.79
CA THR A 60 -27.23 -3.09 -14.11
C THR A 60 -28.09 -1.88 -13.82
N ILE A 61 -27.45 -0.75 -13.52
CA ILE A 61 -28.17 0.52 -13.35
C ILE A 61 -28.39 1.16 -14.71
N ALA A 62 -29.58 1.74 -14.90
CA ALA A 62 -29.92 2.42 -16.15
C ALA A 62 -28.82 3.41 -16.59
N ASN A 63 -28.47 3.34 -17.88
CA ASN A 63 -27.46 4.20 -18.51
C ASN A 63 -26.06 4.16 -17.86
N TYR A 64 -25.70 3.09 -17.14
CA TYR A 64 -24.38 2.98 -16.48
C TYR A 64 -23.22 3.24 -17.45
N GLU A 65 -23.28 2.74 -18.68
CA GLU A 65 -22.21 2.94 -19.65
C GLU A 65 -21.88 4.42 -19.89
N LYS A 66 -22.91 5.26 -20.00
CA LYS A 66 -22.75 6.70 -20.15
C LYS A 66 -22.26 7.33 -18.84
N ARG A 67 -22.95 7.06 -17.72
CA ARG A 67 -22.66 7.69 -16.43
C ARG A 67 -21.24 7.37 -15.95
N VAL A 68 -20.87 6.09 -15.97
CA VAL A 68 -19.53 5.61 -15.64
C VAL A 68 -18.48 6.21 -16.57
N SER A 69 -18.72 6.24 -17.88
CA SER A 69 -17.77 6.88 -18.82
C SER A 69 -17.50 8.35 -18.46
N GLU A 70 -18.55 9.11 -18.18
CA GLU A 70 -18.44 10.53 -17.81
C GLU A 70 -17.64 10.73 -16.51
N LEU A 71 -17.87 9.89 -15.50
CA LEU A 71 -17.14 9.92 -14.22
C LEU A 71 -15.66 9.55 -14.39
N LEU A 72 -15.36 8.52 -15.18
CA LEU A 72 -13.99 8.07 -15.41
C LEU A 72 -13.19 9.06 -16.25
N LEU A 73 -13.81 9.70 -17.23
CA LEU A 73 -13.16 10.78 -17.99
C LEU A 73 -12.91 12.02 -17.11
N MET A 74 -13.83 12.34 -16.19
CA MET A 74 -13.61 13.37 -15.17
C MET A 74 -12.42 13.00 -14.25
N GLY A 75 -12.36 11.75 -13.79
CA GLY A 75 -11.24 11.24 -12.99
C GLY A 75 -9.92 11.28 -13.76
N GLN A 76 -9.91 10.81 -15.01
CA GLN A 76 -8.74 10.81 -15.88
C GLN A 76 -8.19 12.23 -16.08
N LYS A 77 -9.08 13.23 -16.21
CA LYS A 77 -8.69 14.64 -16.27
C LYS A 77 -8.08 15.13 -14.94
N PHE A 78 -8.66 14.78 -13.79
CA PHE A 78 -8.09 15.12 -12.49
C PHE A 78 -6.66 14.57 -12.34
N TYR A 79 -6.45 13.29 -12.63
CA TYR A 79 -5.12 12.68 -12.59
C TYR A 79 -4.16 13.34 -13.59
N HIS A 80 -4.63 13.64 -14.81
CA HIS A 80 -3.83 14.35 -15.82
C HIS A 80 -3.33 15.72 -15.32
N ASP A 81 -4.24 16.52 -14.77
CA ASP A 81 -3.93 17.89 -14.35
C ASP A 81 -2.95 17.87 -13.17
N GLU A 82 -3.13 16.94 -12.24
CA GLU A 82 -2.25 16.76 -11.09
C GLU A 82 -0.87 16.20 -11.47
N MET A 83 -0.80 15.26 -12.42
CA MET A 83 0.47 14.83 -13.01
C MET A 83 1.19 16.00 -13.67
N THR A 84 0.47 16.83 -14.43
CA THR A 84 1.02 18.03 -15.07
C THR A 84 1.54 19.03 -14.05
N ARG A 85 0.79 19.31 -12.98
CA ARG A 85 1.18 20.21 -11.88
C ARG A 85 2.47 19.76 -11.18
N ASN A 86 2.69 18.44 -11.09
CA ASN A 86 3.87 17.84 -10.48
C ASN A 86 5.02 17.57 -11.47
N GLY A 87 4.99 18.16 -12.68
CA GLY A 87 6.10 18.10 -13.63
C GLY A 87 6.09 16.86 -14.55
N TYR A 88 4.96 16.18 -14.65
CA TYR A 88 4.75 15.02 -15.52
C TYR A 88 3.66 15.28 -16.58
N PRO A 89 3.85 16.26 -17.49
CA PRO A 89 2.83 16.66 -18.45
C PRO A 89 2.45 15.52 -19.41
N GLY A 90 1.17 15.48 -19.80
CA GLY A 90 0.66 14.51 -20.78
C GLY A 90 0.54 13.07 -20.27
N LYS A 91 0.63 12.86 -18.95
CA LYS A 91 0.48 11.55 -18.30
C LYS A 91 -0.83 11.46 -17.54
N THR A 92 -1.56 10.37 -17.77
CA THR A 92 -2.75 9.97 -17.03
C THR A 92 -3.02 8.49 -17.26
N PHE A 93 -3.89 7.86 -16.48
CA PHE A 93 -4.23 6.46 -16.69
C PHE A 93 -4.92 6.24 -18.04
N GLY A 94 -4.53 5.21 -18.78
CA GLY A 94 -5.12 4.85 -20.06
C GLY A 94 -6.57 4.36 -19.94
N LEU A 95 -7.41 4.77 -20.90
CA LEU A 95 -8.76 4.27 -21.08
C LEU A 95 -8.98 3.96 -22.56
N LEU A 96 -9.56 2.79 -22.85
CA LEU A 96 -10.08 2.49 -24.18
C LEU A 96 -11.40 3.25 -24.37
N THR A 97 -11.48 4.12 -25.37
CA THR A 97 -12.65 4.97 -25.63
C THR A 97 -13.11 4.89 -27.09
N ASN A 98 -14.40 5.13 -27.35
CA ASN A 98 -14.93 5.25 -28.70
C ASN A 98 -15.15 6.72 -29.12
N ASN A 99 -15.57 6.94 -30.36
CA ASN A 99 -15.82 8.26 -30.94
C ASN A 99 -16.91 9.12 -30.26
N LYS A 100 -17.65 8.56 -29.29
CA LYS A 100 -18.66 9.28 -28.49
C LYS A 100 -18.17 9.53 -27.05
N ASN A 101 -16.87 9.39 -26.78
CA ASN A 101 -16.30 9.45 -25.44
C ASN A 101 -17.00 8.46 -24.49
N ARG A 102 -17.23 7.24 -24.94
CA ARG A 102 -17.61 6.12 -24.06
C ARG A 102 -16.41 5.25 -23.81
N VAL A 103 -16.20 4.94 -22.54
CA VAL A 103 -15.18 4.01 -22.07
C VAL A 103 -15.64 2.59 -22.39
N LYS A 104 -14.71 1.72 -22.78
CA LYS A 104 -14.98 0.28 -22.91
C LYS A 104 -15.25 -0.29 -21.52
N ILE A 105 -16.50 -0.64 -21.26
CA ILE A 105 -16.92 -1.25 -20.00
C ILE A 105 -17.25 -2.71 -20.28
N ILE A 106 -16.61 -3.61 -19.55
CA ILE A 106 -16.77 -5.06 -19.66
C ILE A 106 -17.81 -5.49 -18.63
N THR A 107 -19.00 -5.84 -19.09
CA THR A 107 -20.09 -6.23 -18.19
C THR A 107 -20.09 -7.73 -17.97
N ILE A 108 -19.87 -8.14 -16.72
CA ILE A 108 -19.79 -9.54 -16.31
C ILE A 108 -20.91 -9.82 -15.33
N ARG A 109 -21.78 -10.79 -15.65
CA ARG A 109 -22.78 -11.31 -14.72
C ARG A 109 -22.15 -12.43 -13.89
N GLY A 110 -22.02 -12.17 -12.59
CA GLY A 110 -21.55 -13.14 -11.62
C GLY A 110 -22.50 -14.32 -11.49
N THR A 111 -21.95 -15.46 -11.13
CA THR A 111 -22.67 -16.72 -10.99
C THR A 111 -23.37 -16.88 -9.64
N LYS A 112 -22.99 -16.07 -8.64
CA LYS A 112 -23.45 -16.16 -7.25
C LYS A 112 -24.32 -14.96 -6.85
N LEU A 113 -25.05 -15.12 -5.76
CA LEU A 113 -25.84 -14.04 -5.16
C LEU A 113 -24.92 -12.98 -4.54
N LYS A 114 -25.39 -11.73 -4.41
CA LYS A 114 -24.63 -10.64 -3.76
C LYS A 114 -24.17 -10.98 -2.35
N SER A 115 -24.92 -11.79 -1.60
CA SER A 115 -24.55 -12.26 -0.25
C SER A 115 -23.28 -13.12 -0.23
N GLN A 116 -22.88 -13.65 -1.38
CA GLN A 116 -21.68 -14.47 -1.57
C GLN A 116 -20.50 -13.66 -2.12
N TYR A 117 -20.71 -12.37 -2.37
CA TYR A 117 -19.68 -11.37 -2.66
C TYR A 117 -19.71 -10.27 -1.60
N PRO A 118 -19.65 -10.61 -0.29
CA PRO A 118 -19.76 -9.60 0.77
C PRO A 118 -18.65 -8.55 0.66
N ARG A 119 -18.90 -7.37 1.22
CA ARG A 119 -17.90 -6.30 1.32
C ARG A 119 -16.56 -6.84 1.84
N GLU A 120 -16.56 -7.45 3.01
CA GLU A 120 -15.36 -8.08 3.55
C GLU A 120 -15.21 -9.52 3.02
N GLY A 121 -14.09 -9.82 2.37
CA GLY A 121 -13.75 -11.18 1.91
C GLY A 121 -14.38 -11.61 0.58
N GLY A 122 -15.26 -10.79 -0.04
CA GLY A 122 -15.90 -11.12 -1.33
C GLY A 122 -15.01 -10.92 -2.56
N SER A 123 -13.95 -10.11 -2.48
CA SER A 123 -13.11 -9.80 -3.64
C SER A 123 -12.51 -11.02 -4.32
N ALA A 124 -12.06 -12.02 -3.56
CA ALA A 124 -11.44 -13.22 -4.13
C ALA A 124 -12.38 -13.99 -5.08
N ALA A 125 -13.67 -14.07 -4.75
CA ALA A 125 -14.66 -14.71 -5.60
C ALA A 125 -14.92 -13.92 -6.89
N ILE A 126 -14.96 -12.58 -6.80
CA ILE A 126 -15.09 -11.70 -7.96
C ILE A 126 -13.87 -11.82 -8.87
N VAL A 127 -12.65 -11.78 -8.31
CA VAL A 127 -11.38 -11.93 -9.07
C VAL A 127 -11.36 -13.25 -9.82
N ALA A 128 -11.80 -14.35 -9.19
CA ALA A 128 -11.83 -15.65 -9.85
C ALA A 128 -12.71 -15.65 -11.11
N GLU A 129 -13.89 -15.02 -11.05
CA GLU A 129 -14.82 -14.94 -12.18
C GLU A 129 -14.34 -13.97 -13.27
N ILE A 130 -13.75 -12.84 -12.89
CA ILE A 130 -13.16 -11.90 -13.86
C ILE A 130 -11.94 -12.53 -14.56
N ASN A 131 -11.07 -13.24 -13.82
CA ASN A 131 -9.94 -13.94 -14.43
C ASN A 131 -10.40 -15.06 -15.37
N ALA A 132 -11.45 -15.80 -15.02
CA ALA A 132 -12.04 -16.79 -15.93
C ALA A 132 -12.58 -16.12 -17.20
N TYR A 133 -13.23 -14.95 -17.07
CA TYR A 133 -13.67 -14.16 -18.22
C TYR A 133 -12.48 -13.73 -19.10
N PHE A 134 -11.42 -13.17 -18.53
CA PHE A 134 -10.24 -12.76 -19.29
C PHE A 134 -9.50 -13.93 -19.93
N ALA A 135 -9.45 -15.09 -19.27
CA ALA A 135 -8.90 -16.30 -19.87
C ALA A 135 -9.68 -16.75 -21.13
N ALA A 136 -11.01 -16.59 -21.11
CA ALA A 136 -11.87 -16.87 -22.26
C ALA A 136 -11.87 -15.74 -23.31
N ASN A 137 -11.60 -14.50 -22.90
CA ASN A 137 -11.64 -13.29 -23.74
C ASN A 137 -10.34 -12.48 -23.58
N PRO A 138 -9.17 -13.02 -23.96
CA PRO A 138 -7.88 -12.39 -23.67
C PRO A 138 -7.70 -11.02 -24.32
N SER A 139 -8.41 -10.73 -25.41
CA SER A 139 -8.42 -9.41 -26.06
C SER A 139 -9.05 -8.29 -25.23
N ASP A 140 -9.83 -8.64 -24.20
CA ASP A 140 -10.50 -7.67 -23.34
C ASP A 140 -9.65 -7.26 -22.14
N GLN A 141 -8.61 -8.02 -21.81
CA GLN A 141 -7.63 -7.64 -20.81
C GLN A 141 -6.52 -6.80 -21.45
N ASN A 142 -6.46 -5.51 -21.12
CA ASN A 142 -5.51 -4.59 -21.70
C ASN A 142 -4.64 -3.90 -20.64
N GLY A 143 -4.03 -4.67 -19.75
CA GLY A 143 -3.18 -4.18 -18.67
C GLY A 143 -3.41 -5.01 -17.41
N GLN A 144 -2.60 -4.74 -16.38
CA GLN A 144 -2.65 -5.43 -15.09
C GLN A 144 -3.55 -4.74 -14.06
N HIS A 145 -4.08 -3.55 -14.40
CA HIS A 145 -4.92 -2.74 -13.52
C HIS A 145 -6.40 -2.88 -13.86
N THR A 146 -7.25 -3.11 -12.85
CA THR A 146 -8.69 -3.32 -13.05
C THR A 146 -9.51 -2.52 -12.05
N LEU A 147 -10.44 -1.71 -12.55
CA LEU A 147 -11.53 -1.10 -11.79
C LEU A 147 -12.78 -1.96 -11.93
N ILE A 148 -13.36 -2.35 -10.80
CA ILE A 148 -14.58 -3.13 -10.72
C ILE A 148 -15.67 -2.26 -10.09
N LEU A 149 -16.73 -2.05 -10.86
CA LEU A 149 -17.93 -1.35 -10.41
C LEU A 149 -19.04 -2.36 -10.16
N LEU A 150 -19.70 -2.22 -9.02
CA LEU A 150 -20.87 -3.03 -8.66
C LEU A 150 -22.12 -2.16 -8.50
N PRO A 151 -23.31 -2.67 -8.84
CA PRO A 151 -24.56 -2.04 -8.41
C PRO A 151 -24.72 -2.11 -6.89
N PRO A 152 -25.59 -1.27 -6.28
CA PRO A 152 -25.79 -1.29 -4.84
C PRO A 152 -26.45 -2.59 -4.39
N TYR A 153 -26.06 -3.09 -3.22
CA TYR A 153 -26.59 -4.33 -2.65
C TYR A 153 -27.96 -4.12 -1.98
N GLY A 154 -28.40 -2.88 -1.90
CA GLY A 154 -29.65 -2.43 -1.35
C GLY A 154 -29.55 -0.95 -0.97
N TYR A 155 -30.56 -0.48 -0.24
CA TYR A 155 -30.58 0.87 0.31
C TYR A 155 -30.99 0.80 1.78
N ASN A 156 -30.36 1.63 2.59
CA ASN A 156 -30.79 1.87 3.95
C ASN A 156 -32.13 2.62 3.97
N ALA A 157 -32.79 2.68 5.13
CA ALA A 157 -34.06 3.37 5.30
C ALA A 157 -33.99 4.87 4.94
N ASP A 158 -32.81 5.48 5.03
CA ASP A 158 -32.55 6.88 4.65
C ASP A 158 -32.28 7.07 3.14
N GLY A 159 -32.36 6.00 2.33
CA GLY A 159 -32.09 6.03 0.89
C GLY A 159 -30.61 6.13 0.53
N SER A 160 -29.69 5.92 1.47
CA SER A 160 -28.27 5.73 1.16
C SER A 160 -28.03 4.32 0.59
N PRO A 161 -27.25 4.20 -0.50
CA PRO A 161 -26.93 2.90 -1.09
C PRO A 161 -26.01 2.10 -0.17
N ILE A 162 -26.17 0.78 -0.19
CA ILE A 162 -25.31 -0.19 0.51
C ILE A 162 -24.30 -0.74 -0.49
N ASP A 163 -23.02 -0.59 -0.20
CA ASP A 163 -21.91 -1.07 -1.02
C ASP A 163 -21.65 -2.57 -0.84
N GLY A 164 -21.21 -3.20 -1.93
CA GLY A 164 -20.46 -4.46 -1.88
C GLY A 164 -18.98 -4.17 -1.53
N PRO A 165 -18.02 -4.92 -2.07
CA PRO A 165 -16.60 -4.57 -1.97
C PRO A 165 -16.33 -3.12 -2.39
N PHE A 166 -15.64 -2.37 -1.54
CA PHE A 166 -15.26 -0.98 -1.78
C PHE A 166 -13.90 -0.72 -1.13
N TYR A 167 -12.83 -1.03 -1.86
CA TYR A 167 -11.44 -0.91 -1.44
C TYR A 167 -10.50 -1.14 -2.63
N GLY A 168 -9.25 -0.68 -2.54
CA GLY A 168 -8.16 -1.12 -3.39
C GLY A 168 -7.36 -2.29 -2.80
N ILE A 169 -6.95 -3.24 -3.65
CA ILE A 169 -6.05 -4.33 -3.27
C ILE A 169 -5.16 -4.75 -4.45
N GLY A 170 -3.84 -4.64 -4.26
CA GLY A 170 -2.90 -4.84 -5.35
C GLY A 170 -3.19 -3.88 -6.50
N LYS A 171 -3.38 -4.43 -7.71
CA LYS A 171 -3.72 -3.66 -8.93
C LYS A 171 -5.23 -3.63 -9.23
N TRP A 172 -6.05 -4.02 -8.26
CA TRP A 172 -7.49 -4.12 -8.39
C TRP A 172 -8.14 -3.10 -7.46
N CYS A 173 -9.22 -2.48 -7.91
CA CYS A 173 -10.01 -1.58 -7.07
C CYS A 173 -11.50 -1.82 -7.27
N TYR A 174 -12.24 -1.78 -6.16
CA TYR A 174 -13.67 -2.01 -6.14
C TYR A 174 -14.36 -0.72 -5.74
N ALA A 175 -15.39 -0.37 -6.49
CA ALA A 175 -16.23 0.78 -6.22
C ALA A 175 -17.69 0.45 -6.55
N MET A 176 -18.58 1.35 -6.18
CA MET A 176 -20.01 1.19 -6.38
C MET A 176 -20.52 2.21 -7.40
N ASP A 177 -21.35 1.75 -8.33
CA ASP A 177 -22.24 2.60 -9.09
C ASP A 177 -23.60 2.69 -8.38
N TYR A 178 -24.27 3.83 -8.43
CA TYR A 178 -25.66 4.01 -7.98
C TYR A 178 -26.35 5.10 -8.82
N GLU A 179 -27.67 5.20 -8.80
CA GLU A 179 -28.43 6.11 -9.67
C GLU A 179 -28.05 7.59 -9.49
N GLY A 180 -27.60 7.98 -8.30
CA GLY A 180 -27.17 9.34 -7.99
C GLY A 180 -25.69 9.62 -8.27
N LEU A 181 -24.92 8.66 -8.79
CA LEU A 181 -23.55 8.89 -9.25
C LEU A 181 -23.59 9.47 -10.68
N GLU A 182 -23.96 10.75 -10.77
CA GLU A 182 -24.09 11.51 -12.01
C GLU A 182 -23.42 12.88 -11.87
N LEU A 183 -22.86 13.43 -12.96
CA LEU A 183 -22.15 14.72 -12.95
C LEU A 183 -23.00 15.89 -12.42
N LYS A 184 -24.33 15.85 -12.56
CA LYS A 184 -25.22 16.90 -12.04
C LYS A 184 -25.21 17.04 -10.51
N TYR A 185 -24.69 16.05 -9.79
CA TYR A 185 -24.59 16.04 -8.33
C TYR A 185 -23.19 16.36 -7.80
N ILE A 186 -22.24 16.76 -8.68
CA ILE A 186 -20.93 17.30 -8.29
C ILE A 186 -21.11 18.42 -7.26
N GLY A 187 -20.24 18.45 -6.24
CA GLY A 187 -20.34 19.43 -5.15
C GLY A 187 -21.31 19.06 -4.03
N THR A 188 -21.94 17.88 -4.09
CA THR A 188 -22.72 17.34 -2.97
C THR A 188 -21.92 16.34 -2.15
N SER A 189 -22.25 16.23 -0.85
CA SER A 189 -21.62 15.25 0.05
C SER A 189 -21.90 13.80 -0.37
N LYS A 190 -23.12 13.51 -0.84
CA LYS A 190 -23.51 12.16 -1.31
C LYS A 190 -22.73 11.74 -2.57
N PHE A 191 -22.56 12.66 -3.52
CA PHE A 191 -21.71 12.41 -4.70
C PHE A 191 -20.26 12.21 -4.29
N THR A 192 -19.70 13.12 -3.49
CA THR A 192 -18.30 13.07 -3.06
C THR A 192 -17.95 11.79 -2.32
N LYS A 193 -18.80 11.33 -1.39
CA LYS A 193 -18.57 10.08 -0.65
C LYS A 193 -18.25 8.91 -1.58
N TRP A 194 -18.98 8.78 -2.68
CA TRP A 194 -18.87 7.64 -3.59
C TRP A 194 -17.93 7.90 -4.76
N TYR A 195 -17.95 9.10 -5.36
CA TYR A 195 -17.03 9.47 -6.43
C TYR A 195 -15.60 9.68 -5.92
N GLY A 196 -15.43 10.45 -4.84
CA GLY A 196 -14.15 10.64 -4.17
C GLY A 196 -13.61 9.32 -3.61
N GLY A 197 -14.47 8.50 -3.01
CA GLY A 197 -14.13 7.12 -2.65
C GLY A 197 -13.65 6.31 -3.84
N MET A 198 -14.38 6.29 -4.96
CA MET A 198 -13.96 5.56 -6.17
C MET A 198 -12.59 6.02 -6.70
N MET A 199 -12.31 7.32 -6.68
CA MET A 199 -11.00 7.83 -7.10
C MET A 199 -9.88 7.48 -6.11
N HIS A 200 -10.16 7.47 -4.80
CA HIS A 200 -9.22 7.03 -3.78
C HIS A 200 -8.90 5.53 -3.92
N GLU A 201 -9.93 4.67 -4.03
CA GLU A 201 -9.72 3.23 -4.23
C GLU A 201 -9.03 2.94 -5.56
N LEU A 202 -9.34 3.70 -6.62
CA LEU A 202 -8.60 3.63 -7.87
C LEU A 202 -7.13 4.00 -7.64
N GLY A 203 -6.82 5.04 -6.85
CA GLY A 203 -5.46 5.37 -6.45
C GLY A 203 -4.71 4.17 -5.86
N HIS A 204 -5.33 3.44 -4.93
CA HIS A 204 -4.76 2.19 -4.41
C HIS A 204 -4.55 1.14 -5.51
N GLY A 205 -5.56 0.94 -6.37
CA GLY A 205 -5.45 0.08 -7.54
C GLY A 205 -4.35 0.52 -8.52
N LEU A 206 -3.88 1.76 -8.45
CA LEU A 206 -2.77 2.33 -9.22
C LEU A 206 -1.43 2.33 -8.45
N ASN A 207 -1.34 1.53 -7.39
CA ASN A 207 -0.18 1.34 -6.50
C ASN A 207 0.09 2.51 -5.53
N LEU A 208 -0.88 3.39 -5.28
CA LEU A 208 -0.69 4.48 -4.33
C LEU A 208 -1.00 4.03 -2.89
N PRO A 209 -0.08 4.19 -1.93
CA PRO A 209 -0.39 4.04 -0.51
C PRO A 209 -1.08 5.29 0.04
N HIS A 210 -1.55 5.25 1.29
CA HIS A 210 -2.01 6.44 1.96
C HIS A 210 -0.88 7.45 2.19
N ASN A 211 -1.26 8.72 2.23
CA ASN A 211 -0.39 9.81 2.65
C ASN A 211 -1.20 11.04 3.06
N CYS A 212 -0.51 12.02 3.61
CA CYS A 212 -1.06 13.31 3.98
C CYS A 212 -0.33 14.45 3.29
N ALA A 213 -1.04 15.56 3.10
CA ALA A 213 -0.47 16.81 2.64
C ALA A 213 0.54 17.35 3.66
N LYS A 214 1.57 18.05 3.19
CA LYS A 214 2.38 18.90 4.06
C LYS A 214 1.52 20.02 4.62
N VAL A 215 1.80 20.46 5.84
CA VAL A 215 1.10 21.62 6.44
C VAL A 215 1.18 22.86 5.54
N SER A 216 2.31 23.06 4.85
CA SER A 216 2.49 24.18 3.91
C SER A 216 1.69 24.06 2.61
N GLU A 217 1.27 22.86 2.21
CA GLU A 217 0.48 22.60 1.00
C GLU A 217 -1.02 22.78 1.23
N THR A 218 -1.50 22.53 2.45
CA THR A 218 -2.94 22.55 2.78
C THR A 218 -3.65 23.85 2.41
N PRO A 219 -3.11 25.07 2.66
CA PRO A 219 -3.81 26.31 2.33
C PRO A 219 -4.06 26.50 0.81
N SER A 220 -3.12 26.03 -0.03
CA SER A 220 -3.15 26.25 -1.47
C SER A 220 -3.83 25.10 -2.22
N LEU A 221 -3.55 23.85 -1.82
CA LEU A 221 -3.96 22.63 -2.52
C LEU A 221 -5.08 21.85 -1.81
N GLY A 222 -5.34 22.11 -0.53
CA GLY A 222 -6.36 21.41 0.25
C GLY A 222 -5.91 20.03 0.70
N THR A 223 -6.71 19.00 0.43
CA THR A 223 -6.55 17.65 0.98
C THR A 223 -5.93 16.69 -0.03
N ALA A 224 -4.93 15.91 0.38
CA ALA A 224 -4.37 14.86 -0.47
C ALA A 224 -5.42 13.78 -0.77
N LEU A 225 -5.52 13.31 -2.02
CA LEU A 225 -6.49 12.30 -2.45
C LEU A 225 -6.37 11.04 -1.59
N MET A 226 -5.14 10.57 -1.42
CA MET A 226 -4.79 9.35 -0.68
C MET A 226 -4.74 9.54 0.84
N GLY A 227 -5.11 10.73 1.34
CA GLY A 227 -5.43 10.96 2.74
C GLY A 227 -6.96 10.94 2.92
N ALA A 228 -7.52 12.02 3.45
CA ALA A 228 -8.97 12.22 3.56
C ALA A 228 -9.63 12.76 2.27
N GLY A 229 -8.95 12.59 1.13
CA GLY A 229 -9.36 13.15 -0.15
C GLY A 229 -10.64 12.57 -0.72
N ASN A 230 -10.94 11.32 -0.35
CA ASN A 230 -12.20 10.65 -0.66
C ASN A 230 -13.45 11.44 -0.19
N TYR A 231 -13.33 12.24 0.87
CA TYR A 231 -14.41 13.08 1.39
C TYR A 231 -14.41 14.52 0.89
N THR A 232 -13.41 14.91 0.09
CA THR A 232 -13.22 16.30 -0.35
C THR A 232 -13.25 16.47 -1.87
N LEU A 233 -12.96 15.41 -2.63
CA LEU A 233 -12.92 15.48 -4.09
C LEU A 233 -14.28 15.90 -4.63
N SER A 234 -14.30 16.99 -5.39
CA SER A 234 -15.49 17.65 -5.97
C SER A 234 -16.26 18.63 -5.08
N VAL A 235 -15.96 18.72 -3.77
CA VAL A 235 -16.58 19.70 -2.84
C VAL A 235 -15.59 20.75 -2.34
N SER A 236 -14.33 20.40 -2.19
CA SER A 236 -13.26 21.32 -1.82
C SER A 236 -11.99 20.99 -2.59
N LYS A 237 -10.92 21.77 -2.38
CA LYS A 237 -9.64 21.50 -3.04
C LYS A 237 -9.11 20.13 -2.60
N THR A 238 -8.79 19.29 -3.58
CA THR A 238 -8.22 17.96 -3.41
C THR A 238 -7.14 17.78 -4.46
N PHE A 239 -6.04 17.11 -4.13
CA PHE A 239 -4.86 17.05 -4.99
C PHE A 239 -4.12 15.70 -4.84
N LEU A 240 -3.23 15.35 -5.77
CA LEU A 240 -2.26 14.26 -5.62
C LEU A 240 -0.91 14.81 -5.16
N THR A 241 -0.28 14.15 -4.19
CA THR A 241 1.04 14.55 -3.71
C THR A 241 2.12 14.33 -4.78
N ALA A 242 3.27 15.00 -4.64
CA ALA A 242 4.42 14.75 -5.52
C ALA A 242 4.85 13.27 -5.50
N THR A 243 4.72 12.63 -4.33
CA THR A 243 4.98 11.21 -4.12
C THR A 243 4.01 10.32 -4.90
N ASP A 244 2.70 10.64 -4.88
CA ASP A 244 1.71 9.92 -5.69
C ASP A 244 2.10 10.00 -7.18
N CYS A 245 2.34 11.21 -7.67
CA CYS A 245 2.71 11.44 -9.07
C CYS A 245 4.02 10.75 -9.47
N ALA A 246 4.98 10.62 -8.56
CA ALA A 246 6.22 9.88 -8.81
C ALA A 246 5.99 8.37 -9.01
N ILE A 247 5.09 7.77 -8.22
CA ILE A 247 4.67 6.37 -8.40
C ILE A 247 3.93 6.22 -9.74
N LEU A 248 2.94 7.09 -9.99
CA LEU A 248 2.15 7.06 -11.22
C LEU A 248 3.01 7.28 -12.47
N ASN A 249 4.07 8.09 -12.39
CA ASN A 249 4.98 8.29 -13.51
C ASN A 249 5.58 6.97 -14.04
N SER A 250 5.79 5.99 -13.15
CA SER A 250 6.33 4.66 -13.48
C SER A 250 5.25 3.56 -13.52
N ASN A 251 3.97 3.92 -13.40
CA ASN A 251 2.84 2.99 -13.47
C ASN A 251 2.59 2.54 -14.93
N GLU A 252 2.26 1.27 -15.12
CA GLU A 252 2.02 0.62 -16.42
C GLU A 252 1.05 1.41 -17.31
N ILE A 253 -0.09 1.83 -16.75
CA ILE A 253 -1.15 2.47 -17.53
C ILE A 253 -1.01 4.00 -17.58
N PHE A 254 0.12 4.57 -17.16
CA PHE A 254 0.43 6.01 -17.28
C PHE A 254 1.50 6.28 -18.34
N ASN A 255 1.86 5.26 -19.11
CA ASN A 255 2.95 5.25 -20.05
C ASN A 255 2.48 4.71 -21.40
N LYS A 256 3.05 5.26 -22.47
CA LYS A 256 2.77 4.85 -23.86
C LYS A 256 3.77 3.83 -24.39
N ASP A 257 4.79 3.50 -23.61
CA ASP A 257 5.79 2.51 -23.98
C ASP A 257 5.24 1.08 -23.92
N THR A 258 6.08 0.13 -24.31
CA THR A 258 5.74 -1.30 -24.40
C THR A 258 6.66 -2.16 -23.54
N LYS A 259 7.30 -1.59 -22.51
CA LYS A 259 8.22 -2.35 -21.66
C LYS A 259 7.44 -3.26 -20.70
N THR A 260 8.15 -4.22 -20.12
CA THR A 260 7.59 -5.07 -19.08
C THR A 260 7.52 -4.32 -17.76
N TYR A 261 6.32 -4.24 -17.16
CA TYR A 261 6.09 -3.64 -15.85
C TYR A 261 6.06 -4.69 -14.74
N TYR A 262 6.41 -4.25 -13.53
CA TYR A 262 6.26 -4.98 -12.28
C TYR A 262 7.04 -6.30 -12.19
N GLY A 263 8.15 -6.40 -12.93
CA GLY A 263 9.12 -7.47 -12.75
C GLY A 263 9.84 -7.36 -11.40
N SER A 264 10.42 -8.48 -10.95
CA SER A 264 11.19 -8.53 -9.70
C SER A 264 12.35 -7.54 -9.71
N VAL A 265 12.51 -6.82 -8.60
CA VAL A 265 13.65 -5.93 -8.35
C VAL A 265 14.25 -6.30 -7.01
N THR A 266 15.57 -6.47 -6.96
CA THR A 266 16.31 -6.53 -5.69
C THR A 266 16.87 -5.15 -5.39
N ALA A 267 16.64 -4.64 -4.19
CA ALA A 267 17.14 -3.34 -3.78
C ALA A 267 17.41 -3.30 -2.26
N SER A 268 18.33 -2.43 -1.86
CA SER A 268 18.66 -2.16 -0.47
C SER A 268 19.13 -0.72 -0.27
N ILE A 269 19.02 -0.20 0.95
CA ILE A 269 19.76 1.00 1.36
C ILE A 269 21.12 0.55 1.86
N LYS A 270 22.17 0.97 1.16
CA LYS A 270 23.56 0.63 1.47
C LYS A 270 24.10 1.51 2.60
N THR A 271 23.83 2.81 2.54
CA THR A 271 24.16 3.77 3.58
C THR A 271 23.02 4.75 3.78
N ILE A 272 22.81 5.19 5.02
CA ILE A 272 21.90 6.27 5.37
C ILE A 272 22.54 7.16 6.42
N ASN A 273 22.42 8.47 6.22
CA ASN A 273 22.77 9.51 7.17
C ASN A 273 21.51 10.31 7.46
N ALA A 274 21.22 10.49 8.74
CA ALA A 274 20.07 11.24 9.21
C ALA A 274 20.51 12.19 10.32
N SER A 275 20.19 13.47 10.16
CA SER A 275 20.53 14.50 11.14
C SER A 275 19.46 15.58 11.22
N TYR A 276 19.44 16.29 12.33
CA TYR A 276 18.64 17.51 12.51
C TYR A 276 19.51 18.73 12.19
N ASP A 277 19.10 19.52 11.21
CA ASP A 277 19.70 20.82 10.90
C ASP A 277 18.89 21.91 11.62
N ALA A 278 19.41 22.38 12.75
CA ALA A 278 18.75 23.38 13.59
C ALA A 278 18.58 24.74 12.87
N THR A 279 19.49 25.09 11.95
CA THR A 279 19.42 26.36 11.22
C THR A 279 18.25 26.34 10.23
N LYS A 280 18.04 25.21 9.56
CA LYS A 280 16.91 25.02 8.64
C LYS A 280 15.61 24.62 9.35
N SER A 281 15.70 24.21 10.62
CA SER A 281 14.64 23.48 11.30
C SER A 281 14.12 22.34 10.44
N ALA A 282 15.04 21.46 10.01
CA ALA A 282 14.75 20.36 9.10
C ALA A 282 15.44 19.05 9.50
N ILE A 283 14.78 17.92 9.26
CA ILE A 283 15.44 16.61 9.21
C ILE A 283 16.13 16.52 7.85
N VAL A 284 17.42 16.23 7.83
CA VAL A 284 18.21 16.03 6.61
C VAL A 284 18.56 14.56 6.49
N ILE A 285 18.20 13.97 5.35
CA ILE A 285 18.50 12.58 5.03
C ILE A 285 19.39 12.54 3.78
N SER A 286 20.40 11.66 3.79
CA SER A 286 21.17 11.31 2.60
C SER A 286 21.68 9.88 2.66
N GLY A 287 22.14 9.34 1.54
CA GLY A 287 22.68 7.99 1.52
C GLY A 287 22.92 7.43 0.13
N GLU A 288 23.20 6.13 0.09
CA GLU A 288 23.35 5.35 -1.13
C GLU A 288 22.40 4.15 -1.10
N PHE A 289 21.81 3.81 -2.24
CA PHE A 289 21.06 2.58 -2.44
C PHE A 289 21.79 1.63 -3.39
N ILE A 290 21.33 0.38 -3.43
CA ILE A 290 21.64 -0.61 -4.46
C ILE A 290 20.30 -1.03 -5.06
N SER A 291 20.23 -1.15 -6.39
CA SER A 291 19.06 -1.68 -7.08
C SER A 291 19.48 -2.46 -8.32
N SER A 292 18.79 -3.56 -8.60
CA SER A 292 18.93 -4.31 -9.86
C SER A 292 18.21 -3.64 -11.03
N ALA A 293 17.46 -2.57 -10.79
CA ALA A 293 16.73 -1.80 -11.79
C ALA A 293 17.00 -0.30 -11.65
N THR A 294 16.79 0.44 -12.74
CA THR A 294 16.91 1.91 -12.74
C THR A 294 15.87 2.53 -11.80
N VAL A 295 16.33 3.27 -10.79
CA VAL A 295 15.46 4.07 -9.91
C VAL A 295 15.18 5.42 -10.58
N LYS A 296 13.90 5.80 -10.71
CA LYS A 296 13.48 7.07 -11.32
C LYS A 296 13.22 8.16 -10.29
N ASN A 297 12.70 7.77 -9.14
CA ASN A 297 12.30 8.66 -8.06
C ASN A 297 12.55 7.97 -6.72
N ILE A 298 12.74 8.79 -5.70
CA ILE A 298 12.82 8.36 -4.31
C ILE A 298 11.71 9.06 -3.57
N ILE A 299 10.94 8.28 -2.84
CA ILE A 299 9.77 8.76 -2.11
C ILE A 299 9.97 8.52 -0.63
N TYR A 300 9.43 9.41 0.17
CA TYR A 300 9.60 9.38 1.62
C TYR A 300 8.23 9.57 2.28
N TYR A 301 7.96 8.84 3.34
CA TYR A 301 6.78 9.02 4.18
C TYR A 301 7.23 9.18 5.62
N ASN A 302 6.88 10.30 6.24
CA ASN A 302 7.06 10.53 7.66
C ASN A 302 5.74 10.25 8.36
N ASP A 303 5.62 9.05 8.91
CA ASP A 303 4.41 8.50 9.49
C ASP A 303 4.42 8.62 11.03
N PRO A 304 3.61 9.53 11.62
CA PRO A 304 3.49 9.64 13.06
C PRO A 304 2.65 8.51 13.63
N ASN A 305 3.15 7.81 14.65
CA ASN A 305 2.30 6.94 15.46
C ASN A 305 1.63 7.76 16.57
N VAL A 306 0.47 8.34 16.25
CA VAL A 306 -0.36 9.06 17.23
C VAL A 306 -1.49 8.17 17.72
N ASN A 307 -1.95 8.43 18.94
CA ASN A 307 -3.06 7.69 19.56
C ASN A 307 -2.86 6.16 19.63
N SER A 308 -1.61 5.69 19.54
CA SER A 308 -1.28 4.26 19.52
C SER A 308 -1.95 3.48 18.38
N GLU A 309 -2.24 4.15 17.26
CA GLU A 309 -2.82 3.51 16.08
C GLU A 309 -1.89 2.44 15.49
N GLY A 310 -0.58 2.57 15.75
CA GLY A 310 0.47 1.70 15.24
C GLY A 310 1.15 2.34 14.04
N MET A 311 1.86 1.52 13.25
CA MET A 311 2.54 1.94 12.03
C MET A 311 2.20 0.95 10.92
N GLY A 312 2.29 1.39 9.65
CA GLY A 312 2.06 0.57 8.47
C GLY A 312 0.69 0.79 7.82
N ALA A 313 0.35 -0.09 6.86
CA ALA A 313 -0.82 0.08 6.01
C ALA A 313 -2.13 0.24 6.81
N ASN A 314 -2.98 1.16 6.37
CA ASN A 314 -4.25 1.56 7.01
C ASN A 314 -4.10 2.28 8.36
N LYS A 315 -2.86 2.63 8.75
CA LYS A 315 -2.53 3.41 9.94
C LYS A 315 -1.70 4.65 9.58
N ASP A 316 -1.61 4.93 8.28
CA ASP A 316 -0.65 5.87 7.68
C ASP A 316 -1.32 7.00 6.88
N TYR A 317 -2.60 7.29 7.16
CA TYR A 317 -3.36 8.39 6.54
C TYR A 317 -2.80 9.78 6.87
N ASN A 318 -2.02 9.88 7.94
CA ASN A 318 -1.35 11.08 8.42
C ASN A 318 0.13 11.14 8.00
N ALA A 319 0.62 10.20 7.20
CA ALA A 319 2.00 10.14 6.79
C ALA A 319 2.34 11.23 5.76
N VAL A 320 3.05 12.28 6.19
CA VAL A 320 3.45 13.38 5.31
C VAL A 320 4.53 12.90 4.35
N SER A 321 4.29 13.10 3.05
CA SER A 321 5.12 12.54 1.99
C SER A 321 6.03 13.56 1.29
N TYR A 322 7.19 13.08 0.83
CA TYR A 322 8.16 13.85 0.06
C TYR A 322 8.67 13.03 -1.13
N GLU A 323 9.20 13.73 -2.12
CA GLU A 323 9.81 13.14 -3.32
C GLU A 323 11.17 13.80 -3.58
N SER A 324 12.09 13.02 -4.13
CA SER A 324 13.35 13.51 -4.69
C SER A 324 13.78 12.65 -5.89
N LYS A 325 14.71 13.19 -6.68
CA LYS A 325 15.42 12.43 -7.71
C LYS A 325 16.67 11.75 -7.12
N PRO A 326 17.08 10.59 -7.66
CA PRO A 326 18.41 10.05 -7.38
C PRO A 326 19.51 11.09 -7.63
N VAL A 327 20.52 11.11 -6.77
CA VAL A 327 21.72 11.93 -6.89
C VAL A 327 22.81 11.06 -7.51
N GLY A 328 23.26 11.41 -8.71
CA GLY A 328 24.16 10.55 -9.48
C GLY A 328 23.52 9.20 -9.80
N THR A 329 24.29 8.11 -9.72
CA THR A 329 23.82 6.77 -10.08
C THR A 329 22.99 6.11 -8.99
N ASN A 330 23.36 6.31 -7.72
CA ASN A 330 22.82 5.55 -6.60
C ASN A 330 22.67 6.35 -5.29
N GLY A 331 22.93 7.66 -5.33
CA GLY A 331 22.81 8.53 -4.17
C GLY A 331 21.38 9.02 -3.96
N PHE A 332 21.10 9.48 -2.75
CA PHE A 332 19.89 10.22 -2.45
C PHE A 332 20.14 11.27 -1.39
N SER A 333 19.40 12.37 -1.46
CA SER A 333 19.38 13.38 -0.42
C SER A 333 18.09 14.17 -0.46
N THR A 334 17.56 14.51 0.72
CA THR A 334 16.38 15.35 0.88
C THR A 334 16.37 16.00 2.26
N SER A 335 15.50 17.00 2.45
CA SER A 335 15.26 17.64 3.74
C SER A 335 13.76 17.80 4.00
N PHE A 336 13.32 17.43 5.20
CA PHE A 336 11.94 17.55 5.66
C PHE A 336 11.85 18.71 6.64
N LEU A 337 11.15 19.79 6.26
CA LEU A 337 10.94 20.91 7.17
C LEU A 337 10.06 20.47 8.33
N LEU A 338 10.45 20.79 9.57
CA LEU A 338 9.64 20.47 10.74
C LEU A 338 8.28 21.19 10.67
N SER A 339 8.21 22.36 10.04
CA SER A 339 6.95 23.10 9.84
C SER A 339 5.92 22.36 9.00
N ASP A 340 6.33 21.39 8.17
CA ASP A 340 5.43 20.60 7.33
C ASP A 340 4.83 19.39 8.04
N LEU A 341 5.44 18.94 9.15
CA LEU A 341 4.99 17.80 9.92
C LEU A 341 3.97 18.27 10.97
N GLN A 342 2.76 17.70 10.99
CA GLN A 342 1.72 18.15 11.92
C GLN A 342 2.04 17.79 13.38
N TYR A 343 2.53 16.58 13.63
CA TYR A 343 2.72 16.05 14.98
C TYR A 343 4.19 16.19 15.41
N LYS A 344 4.39 16.60 16.66
CA LYS A 344 5.69 16.82 17.31
C LYS A 344 5.54 16.56 18.81
N GLY A 345 6.40 17.10 19.66
CA GLY A 345 6.43 16.82 21.08
C GLY A 345 7.19 15.53 21.37
N ASN A 346 6.53 14.54 21.96
CA ASN A 346 7.10 13.23 22.31
C ASN A 346 6.47 12.13 21.45
N THR A 347 6.55 12.26 20.12
CA THR A 347 5.82 11.42 19.17
C THR A 347 6.76 10.45 18.45
N PRO A 348 6.49 9.12 18.48
CA PRO A 348 7.19 8.15 17.64
C PRO A 348 6.82 8.29 16.16
N TYR A 349 7.77 7.99 15.29
CA TYR A 349 7.63 8.07 13.84
C TYR A 349 8.26 6.87 13.13
N GLU A 350 7.68 6.50 12.00
CA GLU A 350 8.31 5.70 10.96
C GLU A 350 8.65 6.59 9.75
N LEU A 351 9.93 6.62 9.38
CA LEU A 351 10.36 7.08 8.08
C LEU A 351 10.40 5.89 7.11
N ARG A 352 9.56 5.91 6.08
CA ARG A 352 9.63 4.96 4.97
C ARG A 352 10.32 5.61 3.78
N ILE A 353 11.34 4.97 3.22
CA ILE A 353 12.02 5.36 1.99
C ILE A 353 11.65 4.35 0.90
N GLY A 354 11.00 4.81 -0.17
CA GLY A 354 10.65 4.01 -1.34
C GLY A 354 11.56 4.34 -2.53
N LEU A 355 12.08 3.30 -3.18
CA LEU A 355 12.77 3.41 -4.46
C LEU A 355 11.77 3.06 -5.57
N VAL A 356 11.35 4.06 -6.35
CA VAL A 356 10.44 3.86 -7.48
C VAL A 356 11.25 3.50 -8.70
N ASN A 357 11.19 2.22 -9.10
CA ASN A 357 11.93 1.71 -10.24
C ASN A 357 11.18 2.00 -11.56
N GLU A 358 11.94 2.06 -12.65
CA GLU A 358 11.43 2.37 -13.99
C GLU A 358 10.33 1.41 -14.47
N ASN A 359 10.31 0.17 -13.98
CA ASN A 359 9.28 -0.81 -14.29
C ASN A 359 8.03 -0.69 -13.40
N GLY A 360 7.95 0.30 -12.52
CA GLY A 360 6.84 0.53 -11.60
C GLY A 360 6.91 -0.24 -10.28
N THR A 361 7.88 -1.14 -10.09
CA THR A 361 8.10 -1.80 -8.78
C THR A 361 8.66 -0.80 -7.78
N VAL A 362 8.07 -0.73 -6.59
CA VAL A 362 8.56 0.10 -5.47
C VAL A 362 9.16 -0.78 -4.39
N SER A 363 10.40 -0.51 -4.01
CA SER A 363 11.06 -1.17 -2.88
C SER A 363 11.10 -0.22 -1.69
N THR A 364 10.56 -0.63 -0.53
CA THR A 364 10.39 0.24 0.63
C THR A 364 11.23 -0.21 1.82
N PHE A 365 11.86 0.75 2.51
CA PHE A 365 12.70 0.54 3.68
C PHE A 365 12.24 1.45 4.82
N SER A 366 12.04 0.88 6.01
CA SER A 366 11.55 1.61 7.18
C SER A 366 12.68 1.96 8.14
N TYR A 367 12.57 3.10 8.80
CA TYR A 367 13.47 3.56 9.85
C TYR A 367 12.65 4.21 10.96
N LEU A 368 12.91 3.83 12.20
CA LEU A 368 12.19 4.39 13.35
C LEU A 368 12.94 5.60 13.88
N TYR A 369 12.17 6.64 14.22
CA TYR A 369 12.66 7.80 14.93
C TYR A 369 11.57 8.35 15.85
N LYS A 370 11.87 9.42 16.59
CA LYS A 370 10.88 10.09 17.42
C LYS A 370 11.18 11.57 17.51
N PHE A 371 10.16 12.35 17.85
CA PHE A 371 10.36 13.65 18.45
C PHE A 371 10.50 13.49 19.97
N GLU A 372 11.40 14.27 20.55
CA GLU A 372 11.48 14.51 22.00
C GLU A 372 11.47 16.02 22.22
N ASN A 373 10.45 16.53 22.92
CA ASN A 373 10.24 17.96 23.13
C ASN A 373 10.39 18.78 21.84
N ASP A 374 9.69 18.34 20.78
CA ASP A 374 9.69 18.98 19.44
C ASP A 374 11.02 18.89 18.64
N ILE A 375 12.03 18.19 19.17
CA ILE A 375 13.30 17.95 18.47
C ILE A 375 13.36 16.50 17.97
N PRO A 376 13.65 16.24 16.69
CA PRO A 376 13.76 14.88 16.18
C PRO A 376 15.05 14.20 16.66
N VAL A 377 14.91 12.98 17.19
CA VAL A 377 15.99 12.09 17.60
C VAL A 377 16.14 10.98 16.57
N LEU A 378 17.28 10.98 15.86
CA LEU A 378 17.53 10.19 14.66
C LEU A 378 18.70 9.21 14.88
N ASP A 379 18.43 8.06 15.49
CA ASP A 379 19.45 7.06 15.83
C ASP A 379 19.51 5.86 14.87
N PHE A 380 19.28 6.11 13.58
CA PHE A 380 19.26 5.07 12.54
C PHE A 380 20.30 5.28 11.42
N SER A 381 21.18 6.28 11.55
CA SER A 381 22.29 6.46 10.60
C SER A 381 23.20 5.23 10.59
N THR A 382 23.64 4.81 9.41
CA THR A 382 24.55 3.67 9.23
C THR A 382 25.82 3.86 10.05
N ARG A 383 26.21 2.82 10.79
CA ARG A 383 27.48 2.75 11.52
C ARG A 383 28.45 1.81 10.81
N THR A 384 29.73 2.15 10.84
CA THR A 384 30.77 1.25 10.33
C THR A 384 31.00 0.14 11.34
N GLU A 385 30.46 -1.05 11.06
CA GLU A 385 30.68 -2.21 11.92
C GLU A 385 32.14 -2.69 11.84
N ILE A 386 32.64 -3.19 12.97
CA ILE A 386 33.87 -3.95 13.09
C ILE A 386 33.72 -5.21 12.24
N ASN A 387 34.72 -5.49 11.42
CA ASN A 387 34.76 -6.71 10.61
C ASN A 387 34.63 -7.97 11.50
N LYS A 388 33.65 -8.82 11.19
CA LYS A 388 33.33 -10.06 11.92
C LYS A 388 34.31 -11.22 11.63
N GLN A 389 35.34 -11.00 10.82
CA GLN A 389 36.38 -11.99 10.57
C GLN A 389 37.04 -12.43 11.89
N GLY A 390 37.02 -13.74 12.16
CA GLY A 390 37.55 -14.33 13.39
C GLY A 390 36.60 -14.26 14.59
N TRP A 391 35.38 -13.74 14.42
CA TRP A 391 34.34 -13.85 15.44
C TRP A 391 33.83 -15.29 15.54
N SER A 392 33.38 -15.67 16.73
CA SER A 392 32.77 -16.98 16.97
C SER A 392 31.68 -16.90 18.04
N ILE A 393 30.73 -17.84 17.99
CA ILE A 393 29.77 -18.03 19.07
C ILE A 393 30.44 -18.85 20.16
N SER A 394 30.70 -18.24 21.31
CA SER A 394 31.35 -18.93 22.44
C SER A 394 30.34 -19.64 23.35
N GLU A 395 29.09 -19.15 23.39
CA GLU A 395 28.01 -19.75 24.17
C GLU A 395 26.65 -19.44 23.52
N VAL A 396 25.73 -20.40 23.55
CA VAL A 396 24.32 -20.20 23.20
C VAL A 396 23.45 -21.07 24.11
N SER A 397 22.38 -20.52 24.70
CA SER A 397 21.46 -21.30 25.53
C SER A 397 20.60 -22.28 24.74
N SER A 398 20.22 -21.88 23.52
CA SER A 398 19.36 -22.67 22.64
C SER A 398 19.50 -22.25 21.19
N GLU A 399 19.50 -23.22 20.28
CA GLU A 399 19.41 -23.00 18.85
C GLU A 399 18.60 -24.13 18.19
N GLU A 400 17.92 -23.81 17.10
CA GLU A 400 17.21 -24.76 16.27
C GLU A 400 18.17 -25.39 15.27
N THR A 401 18.27 -26.72 15.27
CA THR A 401 19.23 -27.46 14.43
C THR A 401 18.58 -28.48 13.51
N SER A 402 17.28 -28.77 13.68
CA SER A 402 16.57 -29.76 12.87
C SER A 402 15.36 -29.21 12.13
N GLY A 403 14.65 -28.23 12.71
CA GLY A 403 13.39 -27.71 12.18
C GLY A 403 13.51 -26.71 11.02
N GLU A 404 14.69 -26.14 10.77
CA GLU A 404 14.89 -25.04 9.81
C GLU A 404 15.90 -25.34 8.69
N GLY A 405 16.16 -26.63 8.46
CA GLY A 405 17.12 -27.08 7.44
C GLY A 405 18.56 -26.75 7.80
N THR A 406 19.43 -26.65 6.79
CA THR A 406 20.88 -26.43 6.99
C THR A 406 21.28 -24.94 7.00
N ILE A 407 20.37 -24.05 6.61
CA ILE A 407 20.66 -22.63 6.37
C ILE A 407 20.40 -21.79 7.62
N ASN A 408 19.31 -22.03 8.35
CA ASN A 408 18.85 -21.19 9.46
C ASN A 408 18.84 -21.94 10.81
N GLY A 409 18.58 -21.19 11.88
CA GLY A 409 18.35 -21.71 13.23
C GLY A 409 19.58 -21.67 14.14
N LYS A 410 20.78 -21.84 13.58
CA LYS A 410 22.05 -21.84 14.33
C LYS A 410 22.49 -20.43 14.75
N ALA A 411 23.12 -20.30 15.91
CA ALA A 411 23.62 -19.02 16.41
C ALA A 411 24.73 -18.41 15.55
N SER A 412 25.48 -19.23 14.80
CA SER A 412 26.53 -18.75 13.89
C SER A 412 26.00 -17.86 12.76
N LYS A 413 24.69 -17.87 12.54
CA LYS A 413 23.99 -17.00 11.57
C LYS A 413 23.92 -15.55 12.00
N LEU A 414 24.17 -15.26 13.27
CA LEU A 414 24.17 -13.88 13.77
C LEU A 414 25.40 -13.07 13.36
N ILE A 415 26.41 -13.72 12.80
CA ILE A 415 27.71 -13.12 12.53
C ILE A 415 28.22 -13.44 11.11
N ASP A 416 27.32 -13.80 10.19
CA ASP A 416 27.67 -14.18 8.82
C ASP A 416 27.52 -13.05 7.80
N ASN A 417 27.00 -11.89 8.23
CA ASN A 417 26.71 -10.71 7.41
C ASN A 417 25.59 -10.93 6.38
N ASP A 418 24.71 -11.91 6.59
CA ASP A 418 23.57 -12.18 5.73
C ASP A 418 22.24 -11.98 6.47
N LEU A 419 21.59 -10.83 6.23
CA LEU A 419 20.28 -10.49 6.79
C LEU A 419 19.13 -11.43 6.33
N SER A 420 19.38 -12.32 5.38
CA SER A 420 18.42 -13.34 4.95
C SER A 420 18.49 -14.63 5.79
N THR A 421 19.58 -14.83 6.54
CA THR A 421 19.71 -15.92 7.50
C THR A 421 19.42 -15.44 8.92
N TYR A 422 19.17 -16.38 9.83
CA TYR A 422 18.85 -16.04 11.21
C TYR A 422 19.13 -17.18 12.18
N TRP A 423 19.42 -16.79 13.43
CA TRP A 423 19.33 -17.69 14.58
C TRP A 423 17.88 -17.79 15.04
N HIS A 424 17.51 -18.97 15.55
CA HIS A 424 16.24 -19.21 16.19
C HIS A 424 16.46 -20.09 17.42
N SER A 425 15.93 -19.71 18.58
CA SER A 425 15.90 -20.60 19.75
C SER A 425 15.14 -21.89 19.43
N ARG A 426 15.55 -23.04 19.96
CA ARG A 426 14.93 -24.33 19.63
C ARG A 426 13.41 -24.30 19.83
N TRP A 427 12.67 -24.58 18.77
CA TRP A 427 11.21 -24.67 18.77
C TRP A 427 10.72 -26.09 18.46
N SER A 428 11.52 -26.87 17.73
CA SER A 428 11.20 -28.25 17.42
C SER A 428 11.59 -29.18 18.59
N GLY A 429 10.79 -30.21 18.82
CA GLY A 429 10.95 -31.10 19.99
C GLY A 429 10.66 -30.39 21.31
N THR A 430 11.62 -30.36 22.23
CA THR A 430 11.47 -29.66 23.52
C THR A 430 11.85 -28.19 23.37
N ALA A 431 10.83 -27.36 23.15
CA ALA A 431 10.93 -25.91 23.06
C ALA A 431 11.72 -25.33 24.25
N ALA A 432 12.72 -24.49 23.96
CA ALA A 432 13.39 -23.70 24.98
C ALA A 432 12.48 -22.55 25.45
N THR A 433 12.75 -22.01 26.63
CA THR A 433 11.99 -20.90 27.22
C THR A 433 12.91 -19.75 27.56
N TYR A 434 12.36 -18.53 27.60
CA TYR A 434 13.11 -17.35 28.00
C TYR A 434 13.61 -17.46 29.46
N PRO A 435 14.74 -16.81 29.80
CA PRO A 435 15.59 -15.99 28.91
C PRO A 435 16.47 -16.83 27.97
N HIS A 436 16.71 -16.32 26.76
CA HIS A 436 17.68 -16.89 25.83
C HIS A 436 18.96 -16.06 25.83
N GLN A 437 20.12 -16.71 25.81
CA GLN A 437 21.41 -16.04 25.85
C GLN A 437 22.34 -16.49 24.72
N ILE A 438 23.08 -15.53 24.17
CA ILE A 438 24.14 -15.74 23.19
C ILE A 438 25.35 -14.93 23.61
N THR A 439 26.53 -15.56 23.58
CA THR A 439 27.82 -14.90 23.80
C THR A 439 28.66 -15.01 22.52
N ILE A 440 29.13 -13.88 22.04
CA ILE A 440 30.00 -13.74 20.86
C ILE A 440 31.41 -13.38 21.36
N ASP A 441 32.41 -14.12 20.90
CA ASP A 441 33.83 -13.79 21.02
C ASP A 441 34.28 -13.09 19.74
N MET A 442 34.71 -11.83 19.82
CA MET A 442 35.25 -11.08 18.67
C MET A 442 36.70 -11.47 18.32
N GLY A 443 37.27 -12.46 19.00
CA GLY A 443 38.60 -13.02 18.81
C GLY A 443 39.71 -12.20 19.47
N ASN A 444 39.56 -10.87 19.59
CA ASN A 444 40.50 -9.97 20.23
C ASN A 444 39.77 -8.82 20.92
N VAL A 445 40.43 -8.15 21.87
CA VAL A 445 39.90 -6.91 22.46
C VAL A 445 39.79 -5.83 21.38
N LYS A 446 38.63 -5.19 21.28
CA LYS A 446 38.30 -4.10 20.37
C LYS A 446 37.76 -2.91 21.15
N LEU A 447 37.98 -1.70 20.64
CA LEU A 447 37.32 -0.51 21.13
C LEU A 447 35.93 -0.44 20.49
N VAL A 448 34.87 -0.51 21.30
CA VAL A 448 33.47 -0.60 20.86
C VAL A 448 32.69 0.58 21.42
N GLU A 449 31.91 1.24 20.58
CA GLU A 449 30.94 2.29 20.93
C GLU A 449 29.53 1.71 21.17
N GLY A 450 29.17 0.63 20.48
CA GLY A 450 27.89 -0.04 20.67
C GLY A 450 27.72 -1.29 19.83
N ILE A 451 26.48 -1.79 19.80
CA ILE A 451 26.08 -2.95 18.99
C ILE A 451 24.97 -2.60 18.02
N SER A 452 24.94 -3.32 16.91
CA SER A 452 23.81 -3.36 15.98
C SER A 452 23.07 -4.68 16.12
N LEU A 453 21.74 -4.63 16.05
CA LEU A 453 20.88 -5.82 16.05
C LEU A 453 19.87 -5.73 14.90
N SER A 454 19.64 -6.87 14.24
CA SER A 454 18.64 -7.02 13.21
C SER A 454 17.64 -8.11 13.58
N GLN A 455 16.35 -7.81 13.52
CA GLN A 455 15.32 -8.83 13.62
C GLN A 455 15.38 -9.79 12.43
N ARG A 456 14.84 -11.00 12.60
CA ARG A 456 14.49 -11.84 11.46
C ARG A 456 13.62 -11.04 10.48
N ASN A 457 13.91 -11.12 9.19
CA ASN A 457 13.26 -10.33 8.15
C ASN A 457 11.72 -10.48 8.07
N THR A 458 11.15 -11.58 8.55
CA THR A 458 9.69 -11.79 8.61
C THR A 458 9.04 -11.28 9.89
N LEU A 459 9.83 -10.75 10.83
CA LEU A 459 9.40 -10.33 12.18
C LEU A 459 8.72 -11.44 13.01
N SER A 460 8.86 -12.70 12.59
CA SER A 460 8.42 -13.83 13.38
C SER A 460 9.39 -14.09 14.52
N ARG A 461 8.86 -14.25 15.75
CA ARG A 461 9.65 -14.45 16.99
C ARG A 461 10.58 -13.29 17.31
N SER A 462 10.20 -12.07 16.93
CA SER A 462 10.97 -10.86 17.22
C SER A 462 11.19 -10.69 18.72
N VAL A 463 12.46 -10.64 19.12
CA VAL A 463 12.90 -10.25 20.46
C VAL A 463 12.36 -8.86 20.79
N LYS A 464 11.71 -8.70 21.94
CA LYS A 464 11.19 -7.41 22.42
C LYS A 464 12.14 -6.72 23.39
N SER A 465 12.46 -7.39 24.51
CA SER A 465 13.35 -6.84 25.52
C SER A 465 14.61 -7.68 25.64
N PHE A 466 15.76 -7.06 25.80
CA PHE A 466 17.02 -7.76 26.03
C PHE A 466 17.94 -7.00 26.98
N GLU A 467 18.92 -7.70 27.52
CA GLU A 467 20.05 -7.10 28.23
C GLU A 467 21.32 -7.30 27.41
N TYR A 468 22.10 -6.23 27.31
CA TYR A 468 23.42 -6.23 26.68
C TYR A 468 24.48 -6.28 27.76
N LEU A 469 25.40 -7.24 27.68
CA LEU A 469 26.56 -7.35 28.56
C LEU A 469 27.86 -7.39 27.76
N THR A 470 28.94 -6.90 28.37
CA THR A 470 30.27 -6.85 27.79
C THR A 470 31.28 -7.54 28.69
N SER A 471 32.35 -8.08 28.11
CA SER A 471 33.47 -8.66 28.86
C SER A 471 34.79 -8.57 28.10
N SER A 472 35.92 -8.51 28.81
CA SER A 472 37.27 -8.59 28.25
C SER A 472 37.84 -10.02 28.28
N ASN A 473 37.35 -10.89 29.17
CA ASN A 473 37.89 -12.22 29.43
C ASN A 473 36.90 -13.36 29.19
N GLY A 474 35.62 -13.06 28.93
CA GLY A 474 34.58 -14.06 28.67
C GLY A 474 34.06 -14.77 29.92
N ILE A 475 34.46 -14.31 31.10
CA ILE A 475 34.05 -14.85 32.41
C ILE A 475 33.30 -13.77 33.18
N ASP A 476 33.92 -12.60 33.34
CA ASP A 476 33.36 -11.47 34.07
C ASP A 476 32.56 -10.58 33.11
N PHE A 477 31.23 -10.69 33.17
CA PHE A 477 30.33 -9.87 32.35
C PHE A 477 29.79 -8.69 33.14
N VAL A 478 29.85 -7.51 32.53
CA VAL A 478 29.28 -6.27 33.07
C VAL A 478 28.06 -5.90 32.22
N SER A 479 26.94 -5.61 32.89
CA SER A 479 25.73 -5.15 32.20
C SER A 479 25.95 -3.74 31.64
N ALA A 480 25.71 -3.59 30.34
CA ALA A 480 25.67 -2.32 29.64
C ALA A 480 24.28 -1.67 29.66
N GLY A 481 23.25 -2.41 30.07
CA GLY A 481 21.88 -1.92 30.22
C GLY A 481 20.82 -2.89 29.71
N ASN A 482 19.57 -2.53 30.00
CA ASN A 482 18.38 -3.18 29.47
C ASN A 482 17.78 -2.31 28.37
N PHE A 483 17.42 -2.94 27.26
CA PHE A 483 16.94 -2.25 26.07
C PHE A 483 15.69 -2.94 25.52
N GLU A 484 14.88 -2.16 24.80
CA GLU A 484 13.84 -2.69 23.94
C GLU A 484 14.31 -2.63 22.48
N LEU A 485 14.18 -3.75 21.79
CA LEU A 485 14.37 -3.86 20.36
C LEU A 485 13.01 -3.62 19.69
N ALA A 486 12.92 -2.69 18.75
CA ALA A 486 11.68 -2.43 18.04
C ALA A 486 11.32 -3.60 17.12
N ASN A 487 10.02 -3.86 16.92
CA ASN A 487 9.55 -4.86 15.97
C ASN A 487 9.66 -4.34 14.52
N SER A 488 10.89 -4.21 14.03
CA SER A 488 11.23 -3.62 12.73
C SER A 488 12.33 -4.44 12.05
N THR A 489 12.29 -4.48 10.71
CA THR A 489 13.31 -5.15 9.88
C THR A 489 14.55 -4.29 9.68
N SER A 490 14.53 -3.02 10.11
CA SER A 490 15.69 -2.13 10.09
C SER A 490 16.75 -2.54 11.10
N ILE A 491 18.03 -2.33 10.75
CA ILE A 491 19.14 -2.43 11.71
C ILE A 491 18.92 -1.39 12.83
N GLN A 492 19.08 -1.81 14.09
CA GLN A 492 18.90 -0.97 15.26
C GLN A 492 20.21 -0.88 16.05
N TYR A 493 20.54 0.31 16.52
CA TYR A 493 21.82 0.59 17.17
C TYR A 493 21.65 0.89 18.66
N PHE A 494 22.45 0.22 19.50
CA PHE A 494 22.43 0.35 20.95
C PHE A 494 23.82 0.76 21.43
N LYS A 495 23.95 2.02 21.86
CA LYS A 495 25.21 2.61 22.28
C LYS A 495 25.52 2.26 23.73
N LEU A 496 26.81 2.06 24.01
CA LEU A 496 27.34 2.08 25.37
C LEU A 496 27.36 3.54 25.88
N PRO A 497 27.32 3.75 27.22
CA PRO A 497 27.46 5.10 27.79
C PRO A 497 28.78 5.78 27.40
N ASN A 498 29.83 4.99 27.20
CA ASN A 498 31.15 5.43 26.73
C ASN A 498 31.76 4.33 25.86
N LYS A 499 32.72 4.67 24.98
CA LYS A 499 33.49 3.66 24.26
C LYS A 499 34.26 2.77 25.24
N GLN A 500 34.23 1.46 25.03
CA GLN A 500 34.85 0.48 25.93
C GLN A 500 35.74 -0.50 25.16
N SER A 501 36.87 -0.86 25.76
CA SER A 501 37.71 -1.96 25.27
C SER A 501 37.15 -3.29 25.77
N LEU A 502 36.60 -4.11 24.87
CA LEU A 502 35.97 -5.39 25.19
C LEU A 502 36.26 -6.44 24.11
N ARG A 503 36.16 -7.72 24.45
CA ARG A 503 36.34 -8.85 23.51
C ARG A 503 35.04 -9.63 23.29
N TYR A 504 34.18 -9.69 24.30
CA TYR A 504 32.95 -10.48 24.30
C TYR A 504 31.72 -9.59 24.39
N ILE A 505 30.71 -9.94 23.61
CA ILE A 505 29.36 -9.38 23.64
C ILE A 505 28.42 -10.50 24.08
N LYS A 506 27.57 -10.24 25.07
CA LYS A 506 26.52 -11.17 25.47
C LYS A 506 25.16 -10.48 25.38
N ILE A 507 24.22 -11.14 24.72
CA ILE A 507 22.82 -10.73 24.63
C ILE A 507 21.99 -11.71 25.43
N ILE A 508 21.21 -11.21 26.39
CA ILE A 508 20.19 -11.98 27.08
C ILE A 508 18.84 -11.46 26.58
N ALA A 509 18.23 -12.16 25.62
CA ALA A 509 16.87 -11.90 25.19
C ALA A 509 15.91 -12.34 26.31
N LYS A 510 14.94 -11.48 26.66
CA LYS A 510 14.06 -11.65 27.83
C LYS A 510 12.58 -11.86 27.48
N SER A 511 12.13 -11.38 26.32
CA SER A 511 10.76 -11.56 25.86
C SER A 511 10.65 -11.39 24.33
N ALA A 512 9.51 -11.81 23.76
CA ALA A 512 9.16 -11.63 22.36
C ALA A 512 7.90 -10.76 22.18
N TYR A 513 7.75 -10.12 21.02
CA TYR A 513 6.56 -9.32 20.68
C TYR A 513 5.28 -10.15 20.58
N ASP A 514 5.40 -11.40 20.15
CA ASP A 514 4.26 -12.31 19.96
C ASP A 514 3.88 -13.08 21.25
N GLY A 515 4.52 -12.77 22.38
CA GLY A 515 4.30 -13.44 23.66
C GLY A 515 4.76 -14.91 23.70
N SER A 516 5.43 -15.40 22.65
CA SER A 516 5.92 -16.77 22.60
C SER A 516 7.22 -16.95 23.41
N ASN A 517 7.60 -18.21 23.61
CA ASN A 517 8.85 -18.58 24.28
C ASN A 517 10.08 -18.54 23.37
N PHE A 518 9.95 -18.05 22.13
CA PHE A 518 10.99 -18.15 21.12
C PHE A 518 11.66 -16.81 20.83
N ALA A 519 12.94 -16.85 20.50
CA ALA A 519 13.73 -15.70 20.03
C ALA A 519 14.29 -15.98 18.64
N ALA A 520 14.22 -14.99 17.76
CA ALA A 520 14.94 -15.00 16.49
C ALA A 520 15.57 -13.63 16.19
N LEU A 521 16.81 -13.67 15.71
CA LEU A 521 17.59 -12.50 15.27
C LEU A 521 18.34 -12.87 13.99
N ALA A 522 18.43 -11.93 13.06
CA ALA A 522 19.15 -12.13 11.80
C ALA A 522 20.66 -11.92 12.00
N GLU A 523 21.05 -10.77 12.56
CA GLU A 523 22.46 -10.36 12.65
C GLU A 523 22.72 -9.56 13.94
N ILE A 524 23.97 -9.65 14.43
CA ILE A 524 24.54 -8.88 15.54
C ILE A 524 25.91 -8.35 15.12
N GLY A 525 26.08 -7.03 15.16
CA GLY A 525 27.36 -6.37 14.92
C GLY A 525 27.82 -5.51 16.09
N ALA A 526 29.03 -4.97 15.97
CA ALA A 526 29.60 -4.00 16.90
C ALA A 526 30.25 -2.87 16.10
N PHE A 527 30.19 -1.63 16.60
CA PHE A 527 30.75 -0.45 15.92
C PHE A 527 31.45 0.49 16.89
#